data_AF-A0A9X3LTU0-F1
#
_entry.id   AF-A0A9X3LTU0-F1
#
_cell.length_a   1.000
_cell.length_b   1.000
_cell.length_c   1.000
_cell.angle_alpha   90.00
_cell.angle_beta   90.00
_cell.angle_gamma   90.00
#
_symmetry.space_group_name_H-M   'P 1'
#
loop_
_entity.id
_entity.type
_entity.pdbx_description
1 polymer ?
#
loop_
_entity_poly.entity_id
_entity_poly.type
_entity_poly.pdbx_seq_one_letter_code
_entity_poly.pdbx_strand_id
1 'polypeptide(L)'
;MFRLSAEVSHEWERRTTLRDYHAGHIPKEELCDADFLLKAAAEHHGTDSARPCPICEGVMQDVLWIYGDNLGRRSGTARSEAEIDEITGQVGPITVHRVEVCRRCGWNHLLTEARAEPVPD
;
A
#
# COMPACT_ATOMS: atom_id res chain seq x y z
N MET A 1 5.25 -1.21 19.73
CA MET A 1 5.90 -0.69 18.50
C MET A 1 6.36 -1.90 17.70
N PHE A 2 6.12 -1.92 16.38
CA PHE A 2 6.62 -2.97 15.51
C PHE A 2 7.83 -2.45 14.73
N ARG A 3 8.66 -3.37 14.25
CA ARG A 3 9.76 -3.09 13.33
C ARG A 3 9.50 -3.73 11.99
N LEU A 4 9.94 -3.09 10.91
CA LEU A 4 9.93 -3.68 9.58
C LEU A 4 11.26 -4.41 9.32
N SER A 5 11.18 -5.60 8.72
CA SER A 5 12.31 -6.41 8.29
C SER A 5 12.04 -7.00 6.89
N ALA A 6 13.09 -7.48 6.22
CA ALA A 6 13.01 -8.12 4.90
C ALA A 6 12.22 -7.31 3.84
N GLU A 7 12.44 -5.99 3.80
CA GLU A 7 11.74 -5.10 2.87
C GLU A 7 12.13 -5.37 1.41
N VAL A 8 11.12 -5.47 0.56
CA VAL A 8 11.21 -5.48 -0.89
C VAL A 8 10.59 -4.19 -1.41
N SER A 9 11.32 -3.44 -2.24
CA SER A 9 10.83 -2.21 -2.87
C SER A 9 10.41 -2.45 -4.31
N HIS A 10 9.26 -1.89 -4.69
CA HIS A 10 8.68 -1.95 -6.03
C HIS A 10 8.84 -0.62 -6.79
N GLU A 11 9.74 0.27 -6.35
CA GLU A 11 9.93 1.58 -6.98
C GLU A 11 10.50 1.45 -8.41
N TRP A 12 11.28 0.40 -8.70
CA TRP A 12 11.75 0.12 -10.07
C TRP A 12 10.61 -0.25 -11.02
N GLU A 13 9.69 -1.09 -10.56
CA GLU A 13 8.49 -1.47 -11.30
C GLU A 13 7.60 -0.24 -11.53
N ARG A 14 7.34 0.54 -10.47
CA ARG A 14 6.62 1.81 -10.53
C ARG A 14 7.16 2.74 -11.61
N ARG A 15 8.48 2.96 -11.61
CA ARG A 15 9.15 3.84 -12.58
C ARG A 15 9.04 3.30 -14.01
N THR A 16 9.10 1.99 -14.18
CA THR A 16 8.96 1.34 -15.48
C THR A 16 7.55 1.53 -16.01
N THR A 17 6.53 1.24 -15.19
CA THR A 17 5.12 1.46 -15.51
C THR A 17 4.84 2.90 -15.93
N LEU A 18 5.35 3.89 -15.18
CA LEU A 18 5.17 5.30 -15.52
C LEU A 18 5.90 5.71 -16.79
N ARG A 19 7.10 5.16 -17.05
CA ARG A 19 7.80 5.41 -18.32
C ARG A 19 7.01 4.87 -19.51
N ASP A 20 6.44 3.67 -19.38
CA ASP A 20 5.68 3.04 -20.45
C ASP A 20 4.34 3.75 -20.69
N TYR A 21 3.71 4.28 -19.63
CA TYR A 21 2.58 5.21 -19.73
C TYR A 21 2.94 6.48 -20.52
N HIS A 22 4.02 7.16 -20.13
CA HIS A 22 4.45 8.39 -20.80
C HIS A 22 4.92 8.15 -22.24
N ALA A 23 5.36 6.94 -22.57
CA ALA A 23 5.65 6.52 -23.94
C ALA A 23 4.39 6.16 -24.75
N GLY A 24 3.22 6.11 -24.12
CA GLY A 24 1.94 5.76 -24.74
C GLY A 24 1.74 4.27 -24.98
N HIS A 25 2.54 3.40 -24.36
CA HIS A 25 2.42 1.95 -24.48
C HIS A 25 1.30 1.37 -23.61
N ILE A 26 0.96 2.05 -22.51
CA ILE A 26 -0.09 1.64 -21.57
C ILE A 26 -1.14 2.75 -21.53
N PRO A 27 -2.42 2.43 -21.78
CA PRO A 27 -3.50 3.41 -21.64
C PRO A 27 -3.73 3.76 -20.17
N LYS A 28 -4.27 4.96 -19.92
CA LYS A 28 -4.50 5.45 -18.56
C LYS A 28 -5.43 4.51 -17.77
N GLU A 29 -6.44 3.96 -18.43
CA GLU A 29 -7.49 3.13 -17.84
C GLU A 29 -6.93 1.83 -17.24
N GLU A 30 -5.83 1.30 -17.78
CA GLU A 30 -5.15 0.12 -17.23
C GLU A 30 -4.36 0.44 -15.95
N LEU A 31 -3.92 1.69 -15.78
CA LEU A 31 -3.16 2.13 -14.61
C LEU A 31 -4.03 2.77 -13.52
N CYS A 32 -5.18 3.28 -13.94
CA CYS A 32 -6.13 3.99 -13.12
C CYS A 32 -7.33 3.11 -12.75
N ASP A 33 -7.04 1.87 -12.37
CA ASP A 33 -8.01 0.79 -12.19
C ASP A 33 -8.41 0.57 -10.72
N ALA A 34 -7.95 1.41 -9.78
CA ALA A 34 -8.26 1.25 -8.37
C ALA A 34 -9.77 1.20 -8.15
N ASP A 35 -10.22 0.07 -7.62
CA ASP A 35 -11.62 -0.21 -7.37
C ASP A 35 -12.17 0.57 -6.16
N PHE A 36 -13.43 0.31 -5.81
CA PHE A 36 -14.08 0.97 -4.69
C PHE A 36 -13.46 0.59 -3.34
N LEU A 37 -12.90 -0.62 -3.20
CA LEU A 37 -12.30 -1.09 -1.94
C LEU A 37 -10.97 -0.39 -1.70
N LEU A 38 -10.12 -0.28 -2.72
CA LEU A 38 -8.86 0.46 -2.66
C LEU A 38 -9.11 1.93 -2.31
N LYS A 39 -10.09 2.57 -2.95
CA LYS A 39 -10.44 3.97 -2.70
C LYS A 39 -11.03 4.19 -1.31
N ALA A 40 -11.87 3.28 -0.83
CA ALA A 40 -12.40 3.34 0.54
C ALA A 40 -11.30 3.12 1.58
N ALA A 41 -10.38 2.18 1.35
CA ALA A 41 -9.23 1.97 2.23
C ALA A 41 -8.33 3.20 2.28
N ALA A 42 -8.08 3.86 1.14
CA ALA A 42 -7.36 5.13 1.08
C ALA A 42 -8.05 6.25 1.87
N GLU A 43 -9.38 6.29 1.87
CA GLU A 43 -10.15 7.28 2.63
C GLU A 43 -10.11 7.07 4.14
N HIS A 44 -10.20 5.81 4.59
CA HIS A 44 -10.40 5.49 6.00
C HIS A 44 -9.11 5.08 6.74
N HIS A 45 -8.12 4.56 6.01
CA HIS A 45 -6.88 4.01 6.58
C HIS A 45 -5.61 4.60 5.93
N GLY A 46 -5.77 5.45 4.91
CA GLY A 46 -4.65 6.02 4.19
C GLY A 46 -4.01 7.20 4.92
N THR A 47 -2.70 7.37 4.72
CA THR A 47 -1.95 8.57 5.12
C THR A 47 -1.51 9.34 3.89
N ASP A 48 -1.41 10.66 3.96
CA ASP A 48 -0.97 11.48 2.81
C ASP A 48 0.38 11.00 2.27
N SER A 49 0.43 10.73 0.97
CA SER A 49 1.68 10.36 0.30
C SER A 49 2.59 11.58 0.19
N ALA A 50 3.90 11.35 0.31
CA ALA A 50 4.91 12.42 0.19
C ALA A 50 5.05 12.99 -1.24
N ARG A 51 4.44 12.34 -2.23
CA ARG A 51 4.50 12.70 -3.65
C ARG A 51 3.09 12.86 -4.20
N PRO A 52 2.88 13.75 -5.20
CA PRO A 52 1.60 13.83 -5.89
C PRO A 52 1.37 12.58 -6.74
N CYS A 53 0.11 12.32 -7.08
CA CYS A 53 -0.27 11.28 -8.03
C CYS A 53 0.46 11.47 -9.36
N PRO A 54 1.17 10.45 -9.89
CA PRO A 54 1.96 10.59 -11.10
C PRO A 54 1.11 10.74 -12.37
N ILE A 55 -0.20 10.49 -12.28
CA ILE A 55 -1.12 10.55 -13.42
C ILE A 55 -1.90 11.87 -13.48
N CYS A 56 -2.45 12.31 -12.35
CA CYS A 56 -3.33 13.49 -12.31
C CYS A 56 -2.84 14.62 -11.41
N GLU A 57 -1.63 14.50 -10.86
CA GLU A 57 -0.94 15.49 -10.01
C GLU A 57 -1.69 15.86 -8.70
N GLY A 58 -2.78 15.16 -8.39
CA GLY A 58 -3.55 15.35 -7.17
C GLY A 58 -2.93 14.68 -5.96
N VAL A 59 -3.47 14.97 -4.77
CA VAL A 59 -3.11 14.24 -3.54
C VAL A 59 -3.51 12.77 -3.67
N MET A 60 -2.69 11.88 -3.12
CA MET A 60 -2.93 10.45 -3.01
C MET A 60 -2.51 9.97 -1.61
N GLN A 61 -2.95 8.77 -1.25
CA GLN A 61 -2.71 8.19 0.07
C GLN A 61 -1.86 6.93 -0.04
N ASP A 62 -0.96 6.74 0.91
CA ASP A 62 -0.31 5.46 1.18
C ASP A 62 -1.19 4.65 2.13
N VAL A 63 -1.46 3.40 1.80
CA VAL A 63 -2.35 2.49 2.55
C VAL A 63 -1.58 1.22 2.90
N LEU A 64 -1.66 0.80 4.16
CA LEU A 64 -1.03 -0.43 4.63
C LEU A 64 -2.03 -1.59 4.64
N TRP A 65 -1.68 -2.68 3.98
CA TRP A 65 -2.48 -3.91 3.90
C TRP A 65 -1.75 -5.05 4.60
N ILE A 66 -2.46 -5.78 5.46
CA ILE A 66 -1.87 -6.87 6.26
C ILE A 66 -2.17 -8.24 5.67
N TYR A 67 -1.17 -9.13 5.67
CA TYR A 67 -1.26 -10.50 5.17
C TYR A 67 -0.55 -11.49 6.11
N GLY A 68 -1.07 -12.72 6.17
CA GLY A 68 -0.48 -13.81 6.96
C GLY A 68 -1.50 -14.85 7.42
N ASP A 69 -1.07 -16.11 7.52
CA ASP A 69 -1.95 -17.23 7.92
C ASP A 69 -2.49 -17.10 9.35
N ASN A 70 -1.73 -16.44 10.23
CA ASN A 70 -2.08 -16.13 11.61
C ASN A 70 -3.18 -15.05 11.76
N LEU A 71 -3.57 -14.37 10.67
CA LEU A 71 -4.57 -13.30 10.70
C LEU A 71 -6.02 -13.81 10.54
N GLY A 72 -6.20 -14.99 9.98
CA GLY A 72 -7.51 -15.49 9.59
C GLY A 72 -8.25 -14.49 8.69
N ARG A 73 -9.47 -14.09 9.10
CA ARG A 73 -10.32 -13.14 8.33
C ARG A 73 -9.76 -11.71 8.23
N ARG A 74 -8.71 -11.37 8.98
CA ARG A 74 -8.05 -10.06 8.91
C ARG A 74 -7.03 -9.97 7.77
N SER A 75 -6.60 -11.09 7.20
CA SER A 75 -5.68 -11.09 6.05
C SER A 75 -6.34 -10.41 4.84
N GLY A 76 -5.59 -9.57 4.14
CA GLY A 76 -6.09 -8.76 3.02
C GLY A 76 -6.93 -7.55 3.45
N THR A 77 -6.77 -7.04 4.67
CA THR A 77 -7.46 -5.82 5.13
C THR A 77 -6.48 -4.66 5.31
N ALA A 78 -6.96 -3.44 5.09
CA ALA A 78 -6.19 -2.23 5.37
C ALA A 78 -6.17 -1.93 6.88
N ARG A 79 -5.04 -1.42 7.38
CA ARG A 79 -4.83 -1.09 8.80
C ARG A 79 -3.98 0.17 8.96
N SER A 80 -4.22 0.90 10.03
CA SER A 80 -3.29 1.92 10.52
C SER A 80 -2.04 1.27 11.15
N GLU A 81 -0.96 2.04 11.28
CA GLU A 81 0.25 1.57 11.98
C GLU A 81 -0.04 1.16 13.44
N ALA A 82 -0.94 1.89 14.13
CA ALA A 82 -1.35 1.56 15.49
C ALA A 82 -2.06 0.18 15.55
N GLU A 83 -2.98 -0.10 14.63
CA GLU A 83 -3.62 -1.41 14.54
C GLU A 83 -2.61 -2.52 14.20
N ILE A 84 -1.63 -2.25 13.32
CA ILE A 84 -0.57 -3.21 12.98
C ILE A 84 0.26 -3.54 14.22
N ASP A 85 0.59 -2.55 15.03
CA ASP A 85 1.32 -2.73 16.29
C ASP A 85 0.57 -3.68 17.24
N GLU A 86 -0.70 -3.39 17.51
CA GLU A 86 -1.54 -4.25 18.35
C GLU A 86 -1.68 -5.67 17.79
N ILE A 87 -1.87 -5.80 16.48
CA ILE A 87 -2.04 -7.10 15.81
C ILE A 87 -0.74 -7.91 15.91
N THR A 88 0.41 -7.31 15.59
CA THR A 88 1.70 -8.01 15.66
C THR A 88 2.04 -8.49 17.07
N GLY A 89 1.68 -7.71 18.10
CA GLY A 89 1.81 -8.13 19.50
C GLY A 89 0.93 -9.33 19.87
N GLN A 90 -0.24 -9.46 19.25
CA GLN A 90 -1.20 -10.55 19.54
C GLN A 90 -0.91 -11.83 18.75
N VAL A 91 -0.63 -11.72 17.45
CA VAL A 91 -0.54 -12.87 16.55
C VAL A 91 0.89 -13.19 16.10
N GLY A 92 1.86 -12.36 16.51
CA GLY A 92 3.23 -12.43 16.04
C GLY A 92 3.43 -11.74 14.69
N PRO A 93 4.57 -12.01 14.01
CA PRO A 93 4.91 -11.31 12.78
C PRO A 93 3.90 -11.54 11.64
N ILE A 94 3.74 -10.52 10.80
CA ILE A 94 2.88 -10.52 9.62
C ILE A 94 3.57 -9.83 8.44
N THR A 95 3.03 -9.98 7.24
CA THR A 95 3.46 -9.22 6.06
C THR A 95 2.61 -7.96 5.91
N VAL A 96 3.24 -6.84 5.59
CA VAL A 96 2.59 -5.54 5.34
C VAL A 96 2.96 -5.06 3.95
N HIS A 97 1.94 -4.75 3.15
CA HIS A 97 2.08 -4.13 1.83
C HIS A 97 1.72 -2.66 1.95
N ARG A 98 2.61 -1.76 1.53
CA ARG A 98 2.30 -0.33 1.40
C ARG A 98 1.93 -0.03 -0.04
N VAL A 99 0.72 0.45 -0.27
CA VAL A 99 0.17 0.73 -1.61
C VAL A 99 -0.18 2.22 -1.69
N GLU A 100 0.32 2.93 -2.69
CA GLU A 100 -0.18 4.28 -2.99
C GLU A 100 -1.50 4.18 -3.75
N VAL A 101 -2.48 5.02 -3.43
CA VAL A 101 -3.82 5.03 -4.03
C VAL A 101 -4.30 6.47 -4.23
N CYS A 102 -4.61 6.83 -5.48
CA CYS A 102 -5.23 8.11 -5.81
C CYS A 102 -6.74 7.95 -5.95
N ARG A 103 -7.48 8.50 -4.98
CA ARG A 103 -8.96 8.49 -4.99
C ARG A 103 -9.59 9.25 -6.17
N ARG A 104 -8.85 10.20 -6.76
CA ARG A 104 -9.34 11.04 -7.85
C ARG A 104 -9.32 10.34 -9.20
N CYS A 105 -8.17 9.83 -9.61
CA CYS A 105 -8.03 9.22 -10.93
C CYS A 105 -8.09 7.70 -10.91
N GLY A 106 -7.87 7.04 -9.77
CA GLY A 106 -7.83 5.58 -9.67
C GLY A 106 -6.44 4.98 -9.82
N TRP A 107 -5.38 5.77 -9.89
CA TRP A 107 -4.01 5.24 -9.81
C TRP A 107 -3.82 4.44 -8.53
N ASN A 108 -3.21 3.26 -8.62
CA ASN A 108 -2.69 2.56 -7.45
C ASN A 108 -1.41 1.80 -7.80
N HIS A 109 -0.48 1.67 -6.85
CA HIS A 109 0.75 0.91 -7.05
C HIS A 109 1.32 0.40 -5.73
N LEU A 110 1.76 -0.86 -5.68
CA LEU A 110 2.47 -1.43 -4.54
C LEU A 110 3.86 -0.79 -4.43
N LEU A 111 4.20 -0.18 -3.29
CA LEU A 111 5.49 0.46 -3.06
C LEU A 111 6.48 -0.45 -2.37
N THR A 112 6.04 -1.12 -1.30
CA THR A 112 6.88 -1.99 -0.49
C THR A 112 6.11 -3.17 0.05
N GLU A 113 6.78 -4.31 0.14
CA GLU A 113 6.38 -5.46 0.95
C GLU A 113 7.41 -5.63 2.06
N ALA A 114 6.98 -5.78 3.31
CA ALA A 114 7.89 -5.97 4.44
C ALA A 114 7.25 -6.86 5.51
N ARG A 115 8.09 -7.49 6.32
CA ARG A 115 7.63 -8.22 7.50
C ARG A 115 7.56 -7.26 8.68
N ALA A 116 6.38 -7.09 9.26
CA ALA A 116 6.20 -6.39 10.52
C ALA A 116 6.36 -7.38 11.68
N GLU A 117 7.27 -7.08 12.60
CA GLU A 117 7.57 -7.90 13.77
C GLU A 117 7.34 -7.09 15.04
N PRO A 118 6.73 -7.67 16.09
CA PRO A 118 6.60 -6.99 17.37
C PRO A 118 8.00 -6.70 17.95
N VAL A 119 8.21 -5.50 18.47
CA VAL A 119 9.42 -5.18 19.23
C VAL A 119 9.26 -5.78 20.64
N PRO A 120 10.19 -6.63 21.11
CA PRO A 120 10.16 -7.12 22.48
C PRO A 120 10.31 -5.97 23.49
N ASP A 121 9.62 -6.07 24.63
CA ASP A 121 9.82 -5.19 25.78
C ASP A 121 11.26 -5.28 26.34
#